data_AF-A0A518HRQ7-F1
#
_entry.id   AF-A0A518HRQ7-F1
#
_cell.length_a   1.000
_cell.length_b   1.000
_cell.length_c   1.000
_cell.angle_alpha   90.00
_cell.angle_beta   90.00
_cell.angle_gamma   90.00
#
_symmetry.space_group_name_H-M   'P 1'
#
loop_
_entity.id
_entity.type
_entity.pdbx_description
1 polymer ?
#
loop_
_entity_poly.entity_id
_entity_poly.type
_entity_poly.pdbx_seq_one_letter_code
_entity_poly.pdbx_strand_id
1 'polypeptide(L)'
;MPDLDANTASSARDQASSNESSVDSGNPDLSPLDGGRWRPVSPGELLRKPVADSNEELDEDQREHRRTVQLERRQELEHKLKANPTDLDGFLELAAIYRSEHRPLEAKRLLQQATQIFPDDEGILFQLEEAILARSLQQYREVSDLASRLKTPEADRELERSRGDWAMRRIEVCRARLARDPSQIQLRLAMADAKFDAEMFEESFADAGHLLELDEFSPQAHFLRARCLLALGNDLPAMKELRAVALRRSVVAPESLRHASLKLLCELADKLSLQATGQQYEAHLKRLQATSTPSKS
;
A
#
# COMPACT_ATOMS: atom_id res chain seq x y z
N MET A 1 -73.59 22.90 8.09
CA MET A 1 -73.97 23.87 7.05
C MET A 1 -73.03 23.66 5.87
N PRO A 2 -73.54 23.56 4.64
CA PRO A 2 -72.81 23.10 3.45
C PRO A 2 -72.44 24.35 2.57
N ASP A 3 -72.09 24.33 1.28
CA ASP A 3 -72.12 23.36 0.16
C ASP A 3 -70.72 23.32 -0.52
N LEU A 4 -70.32 22.45 -1.48
CA LEU A 4 -70.92 21.92 -2.71
C LEU A 4 -71.22 22.95 -3.83
N ASP A 5 -71.03 22.45 -5.07
CA ASP A 5 -71.14 23.05 -6.42
C ASP A 5 -69.86 23.71 -6.98
N ALA A 6 -69.17 23.25 -8.05
CA ALA A 6 -69.47 22.48 -9.27
C ALA A 6 -69.83 23.32 -10.52
N ASN A 7 -69.31 22.87 -11.68
CA ASN A 7 -69.57 23.34 -13.06
C ASN A 7 -69.04 24.77 -13.42
N THR A 8 -68.70 25.08 -14.68
CA THR A 8 -68.92 24.37 -15.96
C THR A 8 -67.77 24.61 -16.97
N ALA A 9 -67.74 23.82 -18.06
CA ALA A 9 -66.67 23.78 -19.08
C ALA A 9 -66.87 24.70 -20.30
N SER A 10 -66.00 24.53 -21.32
CA SER A 10 -66.06 24.95 -22.74
C SER A 10 -64.97 25.97 -23.15
N SER A 11 -64.32 25.97 -24.33
CA SER A 11 -64.08 24.97 -25.39
C SER A 11 -63.00 25.47 -26.39
N ALA A 12 -62.44 24.53 -27.17
CA ALA A 12 -62.02 24.67 -28.57
C ALA A 12 -60.78 25.52 -29.00
N ARG A 13 -59.82 24.77 -29.58
CA ARG A 13 -59.22 24.92 -30.93
C ARG A 13 -57.88 25.66 -31.18
N ASP A 14 -56.98 24.88 -31.76
CA ASP A 14 -56.14 25.13 -32.95
C ASP A 14 -55.24 26.37 -33.01
N GLN A 15 -53.91 26.14 -32.97
CA GLN A 15 -53.10 26.24 -34.19
C GLN A 15 -51.72 25.57 -34.08
N ALA A 16 -51.12 25.28 -35.23
CA ALA A 16 -49.95 24.41 -35.41
C ALA A 16 -48.66 25.20 -35.73
N SER A 17 -47.61 24.45 -36.08
CA SER A 17 -46.37 24.91 -36.75
C SER A 17 -45.33 25.64 -35.88
N SER A 18 -44.29 24.89 -35.46
CA SER A 18 -43.01 25.45 -35.03
C SER A 18 -41.82 24.75 -35.69
N ASN A 19 -41.24 25.44 -36.67
CA ASN A 19 -39.84 25.38 -37.15
C ASN A 19 -39.15 24.03 -37.38
N GLU A 20 -38.99 23.67 -38.66
CA GLU A 20 -37.91 22.79 -39.09
C GLU A 20 -36.56 23.53 -39.20
N SER A 21 -35.55 22.96 -38.54
CA SER A 21 -34.12 22.92 -38.91
C SER A 21 -33.43 24.18 -39.48
N SER A 22 -32.59 24.80 -38.65
CA SER A 22 -31.42 25.58 -39.10
C SER A 22 -30.11 24.80 -38.92
N VAL A 23 -29.43 24.52 -40.03
CA VAL A 23 -27.98 24.30 -40.16
C VAL A 23 -27.33 23.15 -39.36
N ASP A 24 -27.23 21.98 -39.98
CA ASP A 24 -26.24 20.93 -39.64
C ASP A 24 -24.93 21.17 -40.42
N SER A 25 -23.79 21.25 -39.72
CA SER A 25 -22.47 21.61 -40.26
C SER A 25 -21.36 20.58 -40.00
N GLY A 26 -21.69 19.28 -39.96
CA GLY A 26 -20.66 18.22 -39.94
C GLY A 26 -19.89 18.05 -41.27
N ASN A 27 -18.68 17.48 -41.21
CA ASN A 27 -17.84 17.17 -42.38
C ASN A 27 -18.28 15.80 -42.99
N PRO A 28 -18.59 15.69 -44.30
CA PRO A 28 -19.13 14.45 -44.88
C PRO A 28 -18.14 13.27 -44.97
N ASP A 29 -16.83 13.52 -44.92
CA ASP A 29 -15.80 12.49 -45.17
C ASP A 29 -15.34 11.73 -43.90
N LEU A 30 -15.86 12.09 -42.73
CA LEU A 30 -15.50 11.47 -41.44
C LEU A 30 -16.54 10.44 -40.99
N SER A 31 -16.12 9.47 -40.16
CA SER A 31 -17.05 8.53 -39.54
C SER A 31 -17.89 9.22 -38.46
N PRO A 32 -19.10 8.73 -38.10
CA PRO A 32 -19.91 9.31 -37.03
C PRO A 32 -19.26 9.30 -35.63
N LEU A 33 -18.19 8.49 -35.44
CA LEU A 33 -17.37 8.47 -34.22
C LEU A 33 -16.25 9.53 -34.24
N ASP A 34 -15.83 9.95 -35.43
CA ASP A 34 -14.73 10.92 -35.65
C ASP A 34 -15.25 12.35 -35.95
N GLY A 35 -16.52 12.63 -35.62
CA GLY A 35 -17.16 13.93 -35.87
C GLY A 35 -17.82 14.09 -37.25
N GLY A 36 -18.00 12.99 -37.99
CA GLY A 36 -18.79 12.95 -39.22
C GLY A 36 -20.31 13.02 -38.98
N ARG A 37 -21.06 13.31 -40.05
CA ARG A 37 -22.53 13.43 -39.96
C ARG A 37 -23.21 12.10 -39.66
N TRP A 38 -24.10 12.12 -38.67
CA TRP A 38 -25.03 11.01 -38.40
C TRP A 38 -26.12 10.98 -39.47
N ARG A 39 -25.95 10.14 -40.49
CA ARG A 39 -27.00 9.87 -41.50
C ARG A 39 -27.92 8.74 -41.03
N PRO A 40 -29.25 8.84 -41.26
CA PRO A 40 -30.17 7.75 -40.95
C PRO A 40 -29.87 6.53 -41.83
N VAL A 41 -29.49 5.42 -41.21
CA VAL A 41 -29.21 4.15 -41.89
C VAL A 41 -30.51 3.49 -42.29
N SER A 42 -30.64 3.08 -43.55
CA SER A 42 -31.86 2.42 -44.02
C SER A 42 -31.90 0.94 -43.60
N PRO A 43 -33.08 0.35 -43.31
CA PRO A 43 -33.16 -1.06 -42.91
C PRO A 43 -32.56 -2.05 -43.93
N GLY A 44 -32.50 -1.68 -45.22
CA GLY A 44 -31.85 -2.47 -46.26
C GLY A 44 -30.33 -2.53 -46.18
N GLU A 45 -29.67 -1.54 -45.57
CA GLU A 45 -28.22 -1.53 -45.37
C GLU A 45 -27.81 -2.45 -44.23
N LEU A 46 -28.60 -2.52 -43.15
CA LEU A 46 -28.38 -3.43 -42.02
C LEU A 46 -28.58 -4.91 -42.38
N LEU A 47 -29.28 -5.20 -43.49
CA LEU A 47 -29.56 -6.55 -43.98
C LEU A 47 -28.61 -7.00 -45.10
N ARG A 48 -27.66 -6.16 -45.53
CA ARG A 48 -26.57 -6.58 -46.43
C ARG A 48 -25.57 -7.46 -45.67
N LYS A 49 -25.87 -8.75 -45.61
CA LYS A 49 -24.87 -9.79 -45.32
C LYS A 49 -23.69 -9.58 -46.29
N PRO A 50 -22.44 -9.47 -45.83
CA PRO A 50 -21.31 -9.22 -46.73
C PRO A 50 -21.22 -10.36 -47.73
N VAL A 51 -21.34 -10.02 -49.01
CA VAL A 51 -21.10 -10.96 -50.09
C VAL A 51 -19.60 -11.21 -50.10
N ALA A 52 -19.21 -12.42 -49.72
CA ALA A 52 -17.85 -12.89 -49.95
C ALA A 52 -17.71 -13.09 -51.46
N ASP A 53 -17.08 -12.14 -52.14
CA ASP A 53 -16.63 -12.35 -53.51
C ASP A 53 -15.58 -13.45 -53.50
N SER A 54 -15.93 -14.57 -54.12
CA SER A 54 -15.07 -15.71 -54.31
C SER A 54 -14.04 -15.41 -55.41
N ASN A 55 -12.83 -15.04 -55.00
CA ASN A 55 -11.63 -15.34 -55.76
C ASN A 55 -10.81 -16.37 -54.98
N GLU A 56 -10.76 -17.59 -55.50
CA GLU A 56 -9.83 -18.62 -55.06
C GLU A 56 -8.44 -18.30 -55.62
N GLU A 57 -7.60 -17.64 -54.82
CA GLU A 57 -6.14 -17.73 -54.99
C GLU A 57 -5.48 -17.77 -53.59
N LEU A 58 -4.43 -18.57 -53.48
CA LEU A 58 -3.98 -19.17 -52.23
C LEU A 58 -3.04 -18.26 -51.43
N ASP A 59 -3.60 -17.43 -50.54
CA ASP A 59 -2.83 -16.77 -49.48
C ASP A 59 -2.65 -17.71 -48.27
N GLU A 60 -1.76 -18.71 -48.40
CA GLU A 60 -1.29 -19.50 -47.27
C GLU A 60 -0.53 -18.60 -46.24
N ASP A 61 0.15 -17.55 -46.72
CA ASP A 61 0.84 -16.52 -45.93
C ASP A 61 -0.09 -15.77 -44.95
N GLN A 62 -1.38 -15.61 -45.28
CA GLN A 62 -2.36 -14.97 -44.38
C GLN A 62 -2.73 -15.85 -43.19
N ARG A 63 -2.47 -17.17 -43.23
CA ARG A 63 -2.60 -18.06 -42.06
C ARG A 63 -1.36 -18.03 -41.17
N GLU A 64 -0.18 -17.82 -41.75
CA GLU A 64 1.07 -17.63 -41.00
C GLU A 64 1.08 -16.29 -40.25
N HIS A 65 0.38 -15.29 -40.76
CA HIS A 65 0.16 -14.00 -40.09
C HIS A 65 -0.97 -14.02 -39.02
N ARG A 66 -1.24 -15.18 -38.40
CA ARG A 66 -1.65 -15.20 -36.99
C ARG A 66 -0.54 -14.57 -36.17
N ARG A 67 -0.55 -13.24 -36.08
CA ARG A 67 0.36 -12.42 -35.28
C ARG A 67 0.56 -13.11 -33.94
N THR A 68 1.73 -13.68 -33.74
CA THR A 68 2.16 -14.19 -32.45
C THR A 68 2.33 -12.97 -31.57
N VAL A 69 1.23 -12.53 -30.96
CA VAL A 69 1.25 -11.59 -29.86
C VAL A 69 2.14 -12.25 -28.82
N GLN A 70 3.38 -11.78 -28.74
CA GLN A 70 4.32 -12.21 -27.73
C GLN A 70 3.73 -11.74 -26.41
N LEU A 71 3.02 -12.65 -25.76
CA LEU A 71 2.41 -12.42 -24.47
C LEU A 71 3.56 -12.04 -23.53
N GLU A 72 3.41 -10.93 -22.81
CA GLU A 72 4.32 -10.61 -21.72
C GLU A 72 4.36 -11.82 -20.78
N ARG A 73 5.51 -12.13 -20.18
CA ARG A 73 5.67 -13.34 -19.34
C ARG A 73 4.56 -13.54 -18.30
N ARG A 74 4.06 -12.43 -17.74
CA ARG A 74 2.88 -12.35 -16.87
C ARG A 74 1.63 -13.00 -17.50
N GLN A 75 1.31 -12.61 -18.74
CA GLN A 75 0.14 -13.07 -19.50
C GLN A 75 0.26 -14.54 -19.91
N GLU A 76 1.47 -15.01 -20.25
CA GLU A 76 1.75 -16.44 -20.47
C GLU A 76 1.42 -17.27 -19.23
N LEU A 77 1.92 -16.85 -18.06
CA LEU A 77 1.69 -17.52 -16.77
C LEU A 77 0.21 -17.46 -16.37
N GLU A 78 -0.45 -16.31 -16.50
CA GLU A 78 -1.90 -16.18 -16.26
C GLU A 78 -2.72 -17.15 -17.13
N HIS A 79 -2.31 -17.41 -18.38
CA HIS A 79 -2.96 -18.42 -19.23
C HIS A 79 -2.58 -19.85 -18.83
N LYS A 80 -1.29 -20.11 -18.55
CA LYS A 80 -0.77 -21.42 -18.14
C LYS A 80 -1.45 -21.91 -16.86
N LEU A 81 -1.57 -21.05 -15.83
CA LEU A 81 -2.19 -21.38 -14.55
C LEU A 81 -3.70 -21.62 -14.63
N LYS A 82 -4.40 -20.99 -15.60
CA LYS A 82 -5.81 -21.29 -15.90
C LYS A 82 -6.00 -22.68 -16.50
N ALA A 83 -5.05 -23.15 -17.30
CA ALA A 83 -5.08 -24.50 -17.87
C ALA A 83 -4.56 -25.56 -16.89
N ASN A 84 -3.49 -25.25 -16.16
CA ASN A 84 -2.76 -26.14 -15.25
C ASN A 84 -2.66 -25.51 -13.85
N PRO A 85 -3.70 -25.60 -13.01
CA PRO A 85 -3.72 -24.98 -11.68
C PRO A 85 -2.81 -25.68 -10.65
N THR A 86 -2.11 -26.74 -11.02
CA THR A 86 -1.18 -27.50 -10.14
C THR A 86 0.29 -27.07 -10.27
N ASP A 87 0.58 -26.01 -11.02
CA ASP A 87 1.93 -25.49 -11.26
C ASP A 87 2.38 -24.50 -10.16
N LEU A 88 2.94 -25.04 -9.08
CA LEU A 88 3.44 -24.30 -7.92
C LEU A 88 4.45 -23.21 -8.31
N ASP A 89 5.44 -23.56 -9.14
CA ASP A 89 6.49 -22.64 -9.59
C ASP A 89 5.89 -21.49 -10.41
N GLY A 90 4.89 -21.76 -11.25
CA GLY A 90 4.17 -20.74 -12.01
C GLY A 90 3.44 -19.73 -11.12
N PHE A 91 2.86 -20.15 -9.99
CA PHE A 91 2.27 -19.24 -9.00
C PHE A 91 3.33 -18.36 -8.33
N LEU A 92 4.48 -18.92 -7.95
CA LEU A 92 5.59 -18.19 -7.34
C LEU A 92 6.23 -17.19 -8.31
N GLU A 93 6.45 -17.58 -9.57
CA GLU A 93 6.99 -16.72 -10.62
C GLU A 93 6.05 -15.54 -10.90
N LEU A 94 4.75 -15.80 -11.10
CA LEU A 94 3.77 -14.74 -11.36
C LEU A 94 3.59 -13.79 -10.16
N ALA A 95 3.66 -14.30 -8.92
CA ALA A 95 3.67 -13.47 -7.73
C ALA A 95 4.90 -12.57 -7.64
N ALA A 96 6.09 -13.08 -8.02
CA ALA A 96 7.31 -12.28 -8.10
C ALA A 96 7.21 -11.17 -9.15
N ILE A 97 6.61 -11.46 -10.31
CA ILE A 97 6.33 -10.46 -11.35
C ILE A 97 5.41 -9.36 -10.80
N TYR A 98 4.25 -9.69 -10.23
CA TYR A 98 3.35 -8.69 -9.64
C TYR A 98 4.02 -7.86 -8.53
N ARG A 99 4.92 -8.44 -7.72
CA ARG A 99 5.73 -7.69 -6.76
C ARG A 99 6.66 -6.67 -7.43
N SER A 100 7.33 -7.06 -8.51
CA SER A 100 8.23 -6.18 -9.28
C SER A 100 7.48 -5.05 -10.01
N GLU A 101 6.24 -5.30 -10.44
CA GLU A 101 5.34 -4.31 -11.03
C GLU A 101 4.71 -3.35 -10.00
N HIS A 102 5.02 -3.49 -8.70
CA HIS A 102 4.36 -2.78 -7.59
C HIS A 102 2.84 -3.03 -7.52
N ARG A 103 2.39 -4.25 -7.81
CA ARG A 103 0.99 -4.70 -7.82
C ARG A 103 0.68 -5.72 -6.70
N PRO A 104 0.76 -5.34 -5.42
CA PRO A 104 0.64 -6.28 -4.31
C PRO A 104 -0.80 -6.77 -4.08
N LEU A 105 -1.83 -6.08 -4.61
CA LEU A 105 -3.22 -6.54 -4.53
C LEU A 105 -3.43 -7.79 -5.39
N GLU A 106 -2.89 -7.79 -6.61
CA GLU A 106 -2.90 -8.91 -7.54
C GLU A 106 -2.04 -10.06 -7.03
N ALA A 107 -0.81 -9.77 -6.56
CA ALA A 107 0.03 -10.77 -5.90
C ALA A 107 -0.70 -11.45 -4.73
N LYS A 108 -1.34 -10.67 -3.86
CA LYS A 108 -2.12 -11.20 -2.73
C LYS A 108 -3.27 -12.10 -3.21
N ARG A 109 -4.08 -11.66 -4.19
CA ARG A 109 -5.21 -12.45 -4.70
C ARG A 109 -4.75 -13.77 -5.32
N LEU A 110 -3.68 -13.73 -6.12
CA LEU A 110 -3.07 -14.91 -6.73
C LEU A 110 -2.59 -15.90 -5.67
N LEU A 111 -1.86 -15.43 -4.67
CA LEU A 111 -1.31 -16.27 -3.60
C LEU A 111 -2.40 -16.80 -2.65
N GLN A 112 -3.49 -16.06 -2.45
CA GLN A 112 -4.69 -16.57 -1.76
C GLN A 112 -5.35 -17.73 -2.52
N GLN A 113 -5.37 -17.71 -3.85
CA GLN A 113 -5.81 -18.85 -4.66
C GLN A 113 -4.81 -20.01 -4.53
N ALA A 114 -3.51 -19.73 -4.61
CA ALA A 114 -2.47 -20.75 -4.45
C ALA A 114 -2.56 -21.46 -3.08
N THR A 115 -2.81 -20.76 -1.97
CA THR A 115 -2.99 -21.40 -0.64
C THR A 115 -4.21 -22.33 -0.54
N GLN A 116 -5.20 -22.22 -1.46
CA GLN A 116 -6.33 -23.15 -1.49
C GLN A 116 -6.00 -24.45 -2.22
N ILE A 117 -4.95 -24.42 -3.07
CA ILE A 117 -4.48 -25.56 -3.86
C ILE A 117 -3.30 -26.24 -3.16
N PHE A 118 -2.42 -25.45 -2.53
CA PHE A 118 -1.22 -25.86 -1.80
C PHE A 118 -1.29 -25.36 -0.34
N PRO A 119 -2.16 -25.93 0.51
CA PRO A 119 -2.36 -25.45 1.88
C PRO A 119 -1.15 -25.66 2.79
N ASP A 120 -0.34 -26.69 2.51
CA ASP A 120 0.81 -27.09 3.32
C ASP A 120 2.15 -26.53 2.79
N ASP A 121 2.15 -25.72 1.72
CA ASP A 121 3.36 -25.16 1.14
C ASP A 121 3.81 -23.88 1.87
N GLU A 122 4.93 -23.98 2.60
CA GLU A 122 5.50 -22.86 3.35
C GLU A 122 5.97 -21.72 2.44
N GLY A 123 6.36 -22.00 1.21
CA GLY A 123 6.83 -21.00 0.23
C GLY A 123 5.71 -20.07 -0.22
N ILE A 124 4.57 -20.63 -0.62
CA ILE A 124 3.35 -19.91 -0.96
C ILE A 124 2.82 -19.14 0.25
N LEU A 125 2.81 -19.75 1.45
CA LEU A 125 2.40 -19.07 2.68
C LEU A 125 3.30 -17.87 2.98
N PHE A 126 4.63 -18.02 2.87
CA PHE A 126 5.58 -16.94 3.06
C PHE A 126 5.36 -15.80 2.04
N GLN A 127 5.21 -16.12 0.75
CA GLN A 127 4.94 -15.10 -0.26
C GLN A 127 3.59 -14.41 -0.03
N LEU A 128 2.56 -15.13 0.43
CA LEU A 128 1.26 -14.53 0.77
C LEU A 128 1.38 -13.53 1.92
N GLU A 129 2.12 -13.89 2.98
CA GLU A 129 2.43 -12.97 4.07
C GLU A 129 3.16 -11.71 3.58
N GLU A 130 4.18 -11.86 2.71
CA GLU A 130 4.87 -10.72 2.07
C GLU A 130 3.92 -9.84 1.22
N ALA A 131 3.01 -10.45 0.46
CA ALA A 131 2.03 -9.72 -0.36
C ALA A 131 0.97 -9.01 0.50
N ILE A 132 0.56 -9.60 1.62
CA ILE A 132 -0.32 -8.95 2.62
C ILE A 132 0.38 -7.73 3.21
N LEU A 133 1.65 -7.85 3.62
CA LEU A 133 2.41 -6.74 4.16
C LEU A 133 2.60 -5.64 3.12
N ALA A 134 3.01 -5.99 1.89
CA ALA A 134 3.20 -5.03 0.81
C ALA A 134 1.92 -4.26 0.46
N ARG A 135 0.76 -4.93 0.39
CA ARG A 135 -0.53 -4.26 0.13
C ARG A 135 -0.93 -3.34 1.30
N SER A 136 -0.71 -3.77 2.54
CA SER A 136 -1.05 -2.96 3.72
C SER A 136 -0.17 -1.70 3.81
N LEU A 137 1.12 -1.82 3.51
CA LEU A 137 2.06 -0.69 3.44
C LEU A 137 1.71 0.27 2.29
N GLN A 138 1.29 -0.26 1.13
CA GLN A 138 0.81 0.57 0.02
C GLN A 138 -0.41 1.38 0.44
N GLN A 139 -1.41 0.75 1.06
CA GLN A 139 -2.61 1.45 1.54
C GLN A 139 -2.30 2.55 2.55
N TYR A 140 -1.42 2.28 3.52
CA TYR A 140 -0.97 3.29 4.48
C TYR A 140 -0.29 4.48 3.79
N ARG A 141 0.55 4.24 2.77
CA ARG A 141 1.17 5.31 1.97
C ARG A 141 0.14 6.11 1.16
N GLU A 142 -0.80 5.44 0.49
CA GLU A 142 -1.89 6.07 -0.28
C GLU A 142 -2.72 7.02 0.61
N VAL A 143 -3.05 6.59 1.83
CA VAL A 143 -3.78 7.41 2.81
C VAL A 143 -2.91 8.53 3.39
N SER A 144 -1.63 8.27 3.70
CA SER A 144 -0.70 9.29 4.20
C SER A 144 -0.49 10.42 3.20
N ASP A 145 -0.30 10.07 1.92
CA ASP A 145 -0.26 11.01 0.81
C ASP A 145 -1.54 11.85 0.72
N LEU A 146 -2.71 11.21 0.82
CA LEU A 146 -4.01 11.89 0.76
C LEU A 146 -4.21 12.86 1.95
N ALA A 147 -3.92 12.42 3.17
CA ALA A 147 -4.01 13.23 4.38
C ALA A 147 -3.08 14.46 4.31
N SER A 148 -1.84 14.28 3.85
CA SER A 148 -0.88 15.39 3.68
C SER A 148 -1.36 16.47 2.70
N ARG A 149 -2.18 16.10 1.72
CA ARG A 149 -2.76 17.00 0.70
C ARG A 149 -4.05 17.66 1.19
N LEU A 150 -4.96 16.89 1.80
CA LEU A 150 -6.28 17.36 2.24
C LEU A 150 -6.23 18.15 3.55
N LYS A 151 -5.45 17.70 4.53
CA LYS A 151 -5.33 18.32 5.87
C LYS A 151 -6.68 18.53 6.57
N THR A 152 -7.58 17.56 6.43
CA THR A 152 -8.89 17.55 7.08
C THR A 152 -8.92 16.54 8.23
N PRO A 153 -9.71 16.78 9.30
CA PRO A 153 -9.77 15.86 10.43
C PRO A 153 -10.32 14.47 10.06
N GLU A 154 -11.09 14.35 8.98
CA GLU A 154 -11.50 13.06 8.43
C GLU A 154 -10.32 12.29 7.82
N ALA A 155 -9.43 12.99 7.11
CA ALA A 155 -8.25 12.37 6.50
C ALA A 155 -7.20 12.00 7.56
N ASP A 156 -7.04 12.79 8.62
CA ASP A 156 -6.18 12.46 9.76
C ASP A 156 -6.69 11.23 10.53
N ARG A 157 -8.01 11.09 10.69
CA ARG A 157 -8.63 9.88 11.30
C ARG A 157 -8.40 8.63 10.45
N GLU A 158 -8.56 8.73 9.13
CA GLU A 158 -8.30 7.61 8.22
C GLU A 158 -6.80 7.27 8.17
N LEU A 159 -5.92 8.27 8.29
CA LEU A 159 -4.47 8.04 8.43
C LEU A 159 -4.17 7.23 9.67
N GLU A 160 -4.65 7.62 10.85
CA GLU A 160 -4.38 6.87 12.09
C GLU A 160 -5.00 5.46 12.05
N ARG A 161 -6.21 5.33 11.49
CA ARG A 161 -6.82 4.02 11.22
C ARG A 161 -5.93 3.15 10.32
N SER A 162 -5.45 3.69 9.20
CA SER A 162 -4.60 2.96 8.25
C SER A 162 -3.22 2.59 8.83
N ARG A 163 -2.70 3.41 9.76
CA ARG A 163 -1.48 3.15 10.54
C ARG A 163 -1.69 1.97 11.48
N GLY A 164 -2.79 1.96 12.24
CA GLY A 164 -3.19 0.83 13.09
C GLY A 164 -3.41 -0.45 12.29
N ASP A 165 -4.14 -0.39 11.17
CA ASP A 165 -4.34 -1.52 10.25
C ASP A 165 -2.98 -2.10 9.77
N TRP A 166 -2.01 -1.25 9.39
CA TRP A 166 -0.65 -1.67 9.00
C TRP A 166 0.14 -2.30 10.15
N ALA A 167 0.11 -1.68 11.33
CA ALA A 167 0.80 -2.19 12.52
C ALA A 167 0.27 -3.58 12.92
N MET A 168 -1.06 -3.76 12.89
CA MET A 168 -1.69 -5.06 13.18
C MET A 168 -1.27 -6.15 12.18
N ARG A 169 -1.18 -5.86 10.87
CA ARG A 169 -0.70 -6.85 9.89
C ARG A 169 0.75 -7.28 10.12
N ARG A 170 1.62 -6.36 10.56
CA ARG A 170 2.99 -6.70 10.99
C ARG A 170 2.99 -7.62 12.21
N ILE A 171 2.16 -7.34 13.22
CA ILE A 171 2.04 -8.18 14.43
C ILE A 171 1.54 -9.59 14.07
N GLU A 172 0.48 -9.70 13.25
CA GLU A 172 -0.07 -10.98 12.79
C GLU A 172 0.99 -11.85 12.10
N VAL A 173 1.71 -11.28 11.11
CA VAL A 173 2.73 -12.03 10.35
C VAL A 173 3.93 -12.39 11.22
N CYS A 174 4.44 -11.49 12.06
CA CYS A 174 5.57 -11.80 12.94
C CYS A 174 5.19 -12.90 13.96
N ARG A 175 3.98 -12.85 14.52
CA ARG A 175 3.45 -13.87 15.43
C ARG A 175 3.30 -15.22 14.72
N ALA A 176 2.75 -15.24 13.51
CA ALA A 176 2.60 -16.47 12.73
C ALA A 176 3.95 -17.12 12.39
N ARG A 177 4.93 -16.32 11.96
CA ARG A 177 6.30 -16.77 11.69
C ARG A 177 6.99 -17.30 12.95
N LEU A 178 6.93 -16.56 14.06
CA LEU A 178 7.52 -16.99 15.34
C LEU A 178 6.85 -18.24 15.95
N ALA A 179 5.57 -18.50 15.64
CA ALA A 179 4.89 -19.71 16.05
C ALA A 179 5.35 -20.96 15.27
N ARG A 180 5.77 -20.78 14.00
CA ARG A 180 6.38 -21.84 13.19
C ARG A 180 7.86 -22.03 13.53
N ASP A 181 8.60 -20.93 13.68
CA ASP A 181 10.03 -20.92 14.00
C ASP A 181 10.36 -19.87 15.08
N PRO A 182 10.44 -20.30 16.37
CA PRO A 182 10.78 -19.41 17.48
C PRO A 182 12.23 -18.88 17.48
N SER A 183 13.11 -19.40 16.61
CA SER A 183 14.53 -19.03 16.53
C SER A 183 14.78 -17.70 15.80
N GLN A 184 13.77 -17.20 15.07
CA GLN A 184 13.83 -15.93 14.32
C GLN A 184 13.71 -14.71 15.25
N ILE A 185 14.68 -14.54 16.15
CA ILE A 185 14.74 -13.50 17.19
C ILE A 185 14.52 -12.09 16.61
N GLN A 186 15.03 -11.81 15.41
CA GLN A 186 14.84 -10.55 14.69
C GLN A 186 13.36 -10.18 14.50
N LEU A 187 12.45 -11.17 14.37
CA LEU A 187 11.02 -10.93 14.27
C LEU A 187 10.39 -10.51 15.59
N ARG A 188 11.01 -10.82 16.75
CA ARG A 188 10.54 -10.32 18.05
C ARG A 188 10.74 -8.81 18.16
N LEU A 189 11.87 -8.29 17.65
CA LEU A 189 12.10 -6.85 17.56
C LEU A 189 11.11 -6.19 16.59
N ALA A 190 10.93 -6.77 15.39
CA ALA A 190 10.00 -6.26 14.39
C ALA A 190 8.53 -6.26 14.87
N MET A 191 8.15 -7.25 15.69
CA MET A 191 6.85 -7.36 16.36
C MET A 191 6.70 -6.32 17.48
N ALA A 192 7.72 -6.11 18.31
CA ALA A 192 7.70 -5.10 19.35
C ALA A 192 7.59 -3.68 18.75
N ASP A 193 8.35 -3.36 17.70
CA ASP A 193 8.20 -2.10 16.95
C ASP A 193 6.78 -1.97 16.37
N ALA A 194 6.19 -3.05 15.86
CA ALA A 194 4.82 -3.04 15.34
C ALA A 194 3.78 -2.82 16.46
N LYS A 195 3.99 -3.39 17.65
CA LYS A 195 3.16 -3.11 18.83
C LYS A 195 3.27 -1.65 19.28
N PHE A 196 4.45 -1.05 19.22
CA PHE A 196 4.59 0.40 19.46
C PHE A 196 3.79 1.22 18.43
N ASP A 197 3.88 0.86 17.15
CA ASP A 197 3.13 1.55 16.09
C ASP A 197 1.60 1.35 16.19
N ALA A 198 1.14 0.30 16.88
CA ALA A 198 -0.26 0.03 17.25
C ALA A 198 -0.67 0.63 18.62
N GLU A 199 0.16 1.49 19.21
CA GLU A 199 -0.03 2.11 20.54
C GLU A 199 -0.11 1.12 21.73
N MET A 200 0.29 -0.14 21.52
CA MET A 200 0.35 -1.19 22.53
C MET A 200 1.65 -1.07 23.36
N PHE A 201 1.88 0.09 23.98
CA PHE A 201 3.16 0.49 24.55
C PHE A 201 3.67 -0.42 25.67
N GLU A 202 2.79 -0.91 26.55
CA GLU A 202 3.17 -1.81 27.65
C GLU A 202 3.65 -3.17 27.14
N GLU A 203 2.93 -3.76 26.18
CA GLU A 203 3.33 -5.02 25.55
C GLU A 203 4.61 -4.87 24.72
N SER A 204 4.76 -3.79 23.97
CA SER A 204 5.98 -3.46 23.24
C SER A 204 7.19 -3.35 24.18
N PHE A 205 7.02 -2.68 25.32
CA PHE A 205 8.04 -2.51 26.35
C PHE A 205 8.46 -3.85 26.99
N ALA A 206 7.49 -4.75 27.23
CA ALA A 206 7.72 -6.09 27.75
C ALA A 206 8.46 -6.97 26.72
N ASP A 207 7.95 -7.05 25.49
CA ASP A 207 8.55 -7.84 24.40
C ASP A 207 9.98 -7.40 24.10
N ALA A 208 10.23 -6.09 24.04
CA ALA A 208 11.58 -5.53 23.89
C ALA A 208 12.47 -5.81 25.11
N GLY A 209 11.90 -5.99 26.31
CA GLY A 209 12.64 -6.39 27.51
C GLY A 209 13.37 -7.73 27.35
N HIS A 210 12.75 -8.70 26.68
CA HIS A 210 13.33 -10.02 26.41
C HIS A 210 14.52 -10.00 25.43
N LEU A 211 14.76 -8.89 24.75
CA LEU A 211 15.86 -8.72 23.80
C LEU A 211 17.09 -8.04 24.42
N LEU A 212 17.00 -7.56 25.67
CA LEU A 212 18.10 -6.87 26.35
C LEU A 212 19.29 -7.78 26.65
N GLU A 213 19.05 -9.09 26.81
CA GLU A 213 20.05 -10.14 27.08
C GLU A 213 20.92 -10.46 25.85
N LEU A 214 20.52 -10.01 24.66
CA LEU A 214 21.19 -10.30 23.39
C LEU A 214 21.89 -9.05 22.89
N ASP A 215 23.22 -8.99 23.01
CA ASP A 215 24.01 -7.78 22.72
C ASP A 215 23.78 -7.20 21.31
N GLU A 216 23.45 -8.03 20.31
CA GLU A 216 23.08 -7.60 18.94
C GLU A 216 21.81 -6.73 18.89
N PHE A 217 20.81 -7.04 19.71
CA PHE A 217 19.50 -6.37 19.74
C PHE A 217 19.34 -5.42 20.93
N SER A 218 20.19 -5.55 21.96
CA SER A 218 20.16 -4.78 23.21
C SER A 218 20.06 -3.26 22.99
N PRO A 219 20.80 -2.63 22.05
CA PRO A 219 20.64 -1.20 21.75
C PRO A 219 19.25 -0.81 21.22
N GLN A 220 18.73 -1.56 20.25
CA GLN A 220 17.44 -1.31 19.60
C GLN A 220 16.30 -1.55 20.60
N ALA A 221 16.43 -2.60 21.41
CA ALA A 221 15.52 -2.92 22.52
C ALA A 221 15.47 -1.80 23.59
N HIS A 222 16.62 -1.29 24.04
CA HIS A 222 16.68 -0.13 24.93
C HIS A 222 16.04 1.11 24.28
N PHE A 223 16.29 1.37 22.99
CA PHE A 223 15.71 2.52 22.28
C PHE A 223 14.18 2.41 22.14
N LEU A 224 13.67 1.22 21.81
CA LEU A 224 12.24 0.97 21.72
C LEU A 224 11.55 1.08 23.08
N ARG A 225 12.17 0.54 24.15
CA ARG A 225 11.68 0.70 25.53
C ARG A 225 11.64 2.18 25.95
N ALA A 226 12.64 2.97 25.58
CA ALA A 226 12.61 4.42 25.79
C ALA A 226 11.42 5.08 25.07
N ARG A 227 11.17 4.75 23.80
CA ARG A 227 10.01 5.27 23.04
C ARG A 227 8.69 4.92 23.74
N CYS A 228 8.52 3.67 24.19
CA CYS A 228 7.33 3.24 24.94
C CYS A 228 7.14 4.06 26.22
N LEU A 229 8.21 4.26 27.00
CA LEU A 229 8.17 5.04 28.22
C LEU A 229 7.82 6.52 27.96
N LEU A 230 8.33 7.11 26.88
CA LEU A 230 7.97 8.48 26.49
C LEU A 230 6.50 8.62 26.08
N ALA A 231 5.96 7.66 25.33
CA ALA A 231 4.53 7.62 25.00
C ALA A 231 3.64 7.51 26.25
N LEU A 232 4.12 6.78 27.27
CA LEU A 232 3.48 6.66 28.58
C LEU A 232 3.77 7.86 29.54
N GLY A 233 4.47 8.90 29.10
CA GLY A 233 4.83 10.07 29.93
C GLY A 233 5.93 9.83 30.98
N ASN A 234 6.58 8.67 30.96
CA ASN A 234 7.59 8.24 31.94
C ASN A 234 9.00 8.73 31.56
N ASP A 235 9.19 10.05 31.57
CA ASP A 235 10.43 10.72 31.13
C ASP A 235 11.71 10.20 31.84
N LEU A 236 11.71 10.14 33.17
CA LEU A 236 12.90 9.74 33.96
C LEU A 236 13.35 8.29 33.69
N PRO A 237 12.44 7.29 33.69
CA PRO A 237 12.73 5.96 33.15
C PRO A 237 13.23 5.98 31.71
N ALA A 238 12.63 6.76 30.81
CA ALA A 238 13.06 6.83 29.41
C ALA A 238 14.51 7.32 29.29
N MET A 239 14.91 8.34 30.07
CA MET A 239 16.30 8.81 30.11
C MET A 239 17.28 7.72 30.57
N LYS A 240 16.88 6.73 31.38
CA LYS A 240 17.74 5.59 31.75
C LYS A 240 17.98 4.68 30.53
N GLU A 241 16.91 4.31 29.83
CA GLU A 241 16.96 3.46 28.65
C GLU A 241 17.76 4.15 27.51
N LEU A 242 17.51 5.43 27.22
CA LEU A 242 18.27 6.20 26.21
C LEU A 242 19.77 6.30 26.53
N ARG A 243 20.15 6.43 27.81
CA ARG A 243 21.57 6.40 28.22
C ARG A 243 22.22 5.04 27.97
N ALA A 244 21.47 3.94 28.11
CA ALA A 244 21.95 2.60 27.79
C ALA A 244 22.18 2.39 26.27
N VAL A 245 21.55 3.20 25.41
CA VAL A 245 21.85 3.28 23.97
C VAL A 245 23.04 4.20 23.69
N ALA A 246 22.97 5.43 24.18
CA ALA A 246 23.90 6.51 23.80
C ALA A 246 25.30 6.39 24.42
N LEU A 247 25.39 5.93 25.67
CA LEU A 247 26.58 6.08 26.53
C LEU A 247 27.15 4.74 27.04
N ARG A 248 26.50 3.61 26.76
CA ARG A 248 26.99 2.27 27.15
C ARG A 248 28.29 1.95 26.43
N ARG A 249 29.28 1.46 27.19
CA ARG A 249 30.63 1.12 26.68
C ARG A 249 30.80 -0.35 26.33
N SER A 250 30.04 -1.25 26.97
CA SER A 250 30.16 -2.71 26.75
C SER A 250 29.56 -3.15 25.41
N VAL A 251 28.46 -2.52 25.01
CA VAL A 251 27.76 -2.71 23.74
C VAL A 251 27.60 -1.33 23.13
N VAL A 252 28.28 -1.09 22.01
CA VAL A 252 28.27 0.21 21.33
C VAL A 252 27.18 0.20 20.28
N ALA A 253 26.15 1.00 20.49
CA ALA A 253 25.03 1.11 19.58
C ALA A 253 25.43 1.74 18.22
N PRO A 254 24.71 1.43 17.12
CA PRO A 254 24.89 2.10 15.83
C PRO A 254 24.85 3.63 15.96
N GLU A 255 25.64 4.34 15.15
CA GLU A 255 25.80 5.80 15.30
C GLU A 255 24.49 6.57 15.17
N SER A 256 23.64 6.20 14.20
CA SER A 256 22.30 6.77 14.00
C SER A 256 21.43 6.64 15.25
N LEU A 257 21.49 5.48 15.92
CA LEU A 257 20.73 5.21 17.14
C LEU A 257 21.28 5.98 18.35
N ARG A 258 22.61 6.11 18.47
CA ARG A 258 23.26 6.97 19.48
C ARG A 258 22.92 8.44 19.27
N HIS A 259 22.94 8.92 18.02
CA HIS A 259 22.60 10.29 17.66
C HIS A 259 21.14 10.63 18.02
N ALA A 260 20.19 9.76 17.62
CA ALA A 260 18.78 9.91 17.98
C ALA A 260 18.56 9.89 19.50
N SER A 261 19.24 8.98 20.20
CA SER A 261 19.13 8.87 21.66
C SER A 261 19.69 10.08 22.40
N LEU A 262 20.80 10.65 21.92
CA LEU A 262 21.39 11.87 22.50
C LEU A 262 20.51 13.10 22.29
N LYS A 263 19.84 13.23 21.13
CA LYS A 263 18.86 14.31 20.90
C LYS A 263 17.70 14.25 21.90
N LEU A 264 17.06 13.09 22.02
CA LEU A 264 15.99 12.87 23.00
C LEU A 264 16.47 13.11 24.44
N LEU A 265 17.72 12.75 24.77
CA LEU A 265 18.28 13.04 26.09
C LEU A 265 18.48 14.53 26.37
N CYS A 266 18.87 15.34 25.37
CA CYS A 266 18.90 16.79 25.49
C CYS A 266 17.48 17.36 25.71
N GLU A 267 16.53 17.00 24.84
CA GLU A 267 15.13 17.45 24.90
C GLU A 267 14.49 17.13 26.27
N LEU A 268 14.75 15.95 26.83
CA LEU A 268 14.27 15.56 28.15
C LEU A 268 15.02 16.28 29.29
N ALA A 269 16.31 16.54 29.14
CA ALA A 269 17.05 17.32 30.12
C ALA A 269 16.52 18.76 30.19
N ASP A 270 16.20 19.38 29.05
CA ASP A 270 15.61 20.71 28.99
C ASP A 270 14.18 20.72 29.56
N LYS A 271 13.33 19.77 29.15
CA LYS A 271 11.95 19.59 29.69
C LYS A 271 11.93 19.46 31.21
N LEU A 272 12.92 18.77 31.79
CA LEU A 272 13.06 18.54 33.22
C LEU A 272 13.97 19.58 33.93
N SER A 273 14.41 20.63 33.24
CA SER A 273 15.32 21.68 33.77
C SER A 273 16.66 21.16 34.33
N LEU A 274 17.16 20.03 33.82
CA LEU A 274 18.39 19.36 34.24
C LEU A 274 19.64 19.92 33.52
N GLN A 275 19.85 21.25 33.60
CA GLN A 275 20.83 21.99 32.79
C GLN A 275 22.24 21.37 32.75
N ALA A 276 22.83 21.04 33.91
CA ALA A 276 24.18 20.47 33.99
C ALA A 276 24.28 19.10 33.28
N THR A 277 23.20 18.33 33.27
CA THR A 277 23.10 17.02 32.62
C THR A 277 22.88 17.20 31.11
N GLY A 278 22.04 18.17 30.70
CA GLY A 278 21.84 18.53 29.29
C GLY A 278 23.14 18.94 28.60
N GLN A 279 23.94 19.80 29.25
CA GLN A 279 25.27 20.21 28.76
C GLN A 279 26.22 19.02 28.51
N GLN A 280 26.14 17.96 29.32
CA GLN A 280 26.93 16.73 29.10
C GLN A 280 26.44 15.97 27.87
N TYR A 281 25.13 15.81 27.69
CA TYR A 281 24.56 15.16 26.51
C TYR A 281 24.86 15.93 25.21
N GLU A 282 24.76 17.26 25.24
CA GLU A 282 25.20 18.11 24.12
C GLU A 282 26.68 17.91 23.77
N ALA A 283 27.56 17.86 24.78
CA ALA A 283 28.99 17.63 24.55
C ALA A 283 29.25 16.25 23.92
N HIS A 284 28.48 15.22 24.30
CA HIS A 284 28.51 13.92 23.64
C HIS A 284 27.98 13.97 22.19
N LEU A 285 26.88 14.69 21.95
CA LEU A 285 26.28 14.85 20.62
C LEU A 285 27.24 15.57 19.65
N LYS A 286 27.84 16.68 20.08
CA LYS A 286 28.84 17.45 19.32
C LYS A 286 30.06 16.62 18.96
N ARG A 287 30.56 15.78 19.90
CA ARG A 287 31.66 14.84 19.63
C ARG A 287 31.28 13.79 18.59
N LEU A 288 30.08 13.21 18.68
CA LEU A 288 29.60 12.21 17.72
C LEU A 288 29.53 12.79 16.30
N GLN A 289 28.98 14.00 16.15
CA GLN A 289 28.91 14.70 14.86
C GLN A 289 30.29 15.04 14.28
N ALA A 290 31.24 15.45 15.13
CA ALA A 290 32.61 15.73 14.69
C ALA A 290 33.35 14.48 14.18
N THR A 291 32.99 13.28 14.67
CA THR A 291 33.58 12.02 14.17
C THR A 291 32.99 11.51 12.86
N SER A 292 31.78 11.92 12.47
CA SER A 292 31.11 11.46 11.23
C SER A 292 31.17 12.43 10.05
N THR A 293 31.67 13.65 10.23
CA THR A 293 32.15 14.47 9.10
C THR A 293 33.52 13.97 8.66
N PRO A 294 33.67 13.32 7.47
CA PRO A 294 34.99 12.96 6.98
C PRO A 294 35.78 14.25 6.68
N SER A 295 37.04 14.25 7.09
CA SER A 295 38.05 15.21 6.61
C SER A 295 38.01 15.28 5.09
N LYS A 296 37.58 16.42 4.54
CA LYS A 296 37.84 16.75 3.14
C LYS A 296 39.31 17.14 3.01
N SER A 297 40.14 16.16 2.68
CA SER A 297 41.54 16.29 2.28
C SER A 297 41.70 15.70 0.89
#